data_AF-A0A060YJ14-F1
#
_entry.id   AF-A0A060YJ14-F1
#
_cell.length_a   1.000
_cell.length_b   1.000
_cell.length_c   1.000
_cell.angle_alpha   90.00
_cell.angle_beta   90.00
_cell.angle_gamma   90.00
#
_symmetry.space_group_name_H-M   'P 1'
#
loop_
_entity.id
_entity.type
_entity.pdbx_description
1 polymer ?
#
loop_
_entity_poly.entity_id
_entity_poly.type
_entity_poly.pdbx_seq_one_letter_code
_entity_poly.pdbx_strand_id
1 'polypeptide(L)'
;PDRTYDLTIGQPTVSYFLKQAAGIQKGASKTGHEIAGKVSVRAVYEIAQVKAQDEAFKMQNASIETVVKSIIGSARSLGIEIVNDLSAEEYNTFLEEKEERLRAEAAAADEAVSVKKK
;
A
#
# COMPACT_ATOMS: atom_id res chain seq x y z
N PRO A 1 8.78 13.02 -39.64
CA PRO A 1 7.99 12.69 -38.43
C PRO A 1 7.42 13.97 -37.83
N ASP A 2 6.11 14.16 -38.00
CA ASP A 2 5.40 15.33 -37.47
C ASP A 2 5.40 15.25 -35.95
N ARG A 3 5.75 16.35 -35.28
CA ARG A 3 5.98 16.44 -33.82
C ARG A 3 4.67 16.35 -33.00
N THR A 4 3.71 15.58 -33.47
CA THR A 4 2.40 15.38 -32.84
C THR A 4 2.50 14.22 -31.86
N TYR A 5 1.86 14.36 -30.70
CA TYR A 5 1.76 13.32 -29.68
C TYR A 5 0.30 13.17 -29.24
N ASP A 6 -0.06 11.95 -28.86
CA ASP A 6 -1.35 11.62 -28.24
C ASP A 6 -1.08 11.09 -26.83
N LEU A 7 -1.86 11.56 -25.85
CA LEU A 7 -1.66 11.28 -24.43
C LEU A 7 -2.94 10.69 -23.86
N THR A 8 -2.83 9.53 -23.24
CA THR A 8 -3.91 8.87 -22.51
C THR A 8 -3.63 8.90 -21.01
N ILE A 9 -4.66 9.21 -20.23
CA ILE A 9 -4.57 9.25 -18.77
C ILE A 9 -5.21 7.99 -18.22
N GLY A 10 -4.41 7.17 -17.54
CA GLY A 10 -4.86 5.96 -16.88
C GLY A 10 -5.41 6.21 -15.47
N GLN A 11 -5.87 5.14 -14.84
CA GLN A 11 -6.30 5.17 -13.44
C GLN A 11 -5.10 5.41 -12.49
N PRO A 12 -5.34 5.95 -11.28
CA PRO A 12 -4.30 6.09 -10.27
C PRO A 12 -3.57 4.79 -9.97
N THR A 13 -2.36 4.91 -9.44
CA THR A 13 -1.53 3.76 -9.11
C THR A 13 -2.15 2.90 -8.01
N VAL A 14 -1.91 1.60 -8.05
CA VAL A 14 -2.36 0.68 -7.00
C VAL A 14 -1.80 1.08 -5.63
N SER A 15 -0.57 1.60 -5.59
CA SER A 15 0.04 2.08 -4.35
C SER A 15 -0.71 3.26 -3.75
N TYR A 16 -1.28 4.15 -4.57
CA TYR A 16 -2.11 5.24 -4.07
C TYR A 16 -3.39 4.70 -3.43
N PHE A 17 -4.11 3.81 -4.12
CA PHE A 17 -5.34 3.22 -3.60
C PHE A 17 -5.12 2.45 -2.30
N LEU A 18 -4.07 1.62 -2.23
CA LEU A 18 -3.76 0.85 -1.04
C LEU A 18 -3.36 1.73 0.15
N LYS A 19 -2.62 2.81 -0.10
CA LYS A 19 -2.26 3.78 0.95
C LYS A 19 -3.49 4.50 1.51
N GLN A 20 -4.41 4.91 0.64
CA GLN A 20 -5.67 5.53 1.06
C GLN A 20 -6.54 4.55 1.84
N ALA A 21 -6.70 3.31 1.35
CA ALA A 21 -7.47 2.27 2.04
C ALA A 21 -6.87 1.89 3.40
N ALA A 22 -5.54 1.92 3.53
CA ALA A 22 -4.83 1.62 4.77
C ALA A 22 -4.68 2.84 5.71
N GLY A 23 -5.05 4.05 5.27
CA GLY A 23 -4.86 5.29 6.03
C GLY A 23 -3.39 5.70 6.23
N ILE A 24 -2.47 5.26 5.38
CA ILE A 24 -1.03 5.52 5.53
C ILE A 24 -0.48 6.46 4.45
N GLN A 25 0.49 7.31 4.80
CA GLN A 25 1.16 8.17 3.83
C GLN A 25 2.38 7.49 3.18
N LYS A 26 3.15 6.75 3.99
CA LYS A 26 4.37 6.03 3.59
C LYS A 26 4.17 4.53 3.81
N GLY A 27 4.71 3.72 2.90
CA GLY A 27 4.79 2.27 3.08
C GLY A 27 5.88 1.90 4.08
N ALA A 28 6.06 0.59 4.30
CA ALA A 28 7.11 0.06 5.15
C ALA A 28 8.51 0.47 4.63
N SER A 29 9.39 0.89 5.54
CA SER A 29 10.82 1.07 5.30
C SER A 29 11.55 -0.28 5.25
N LYS A 30 11.08 -1.29 6.01
CA LYS A 30 11.60 -2.67 6.05
C LYS A 30 10.49 -3.67 5.77
N THR A 31 10.03 -3.73 4.52
CA THR A 31 8.98 -4.65 4.06
C THR A 31 9.23 -6.09 4.53
N GLY A 32 8.24 -6.71 5.16
CA GLY A 32 8.30 -8.10 5.67
C GLY A 32 8.77 -8.22 7.13
N HIS A 33 9.49 -7.22 7.66
CA HIS A 33 9.81 -7.13 9.09
C HIS A 33 8.83 -6.24 9.83
N GLU A 34 8.27 -5.25 9.13
CA GLU A 34 7.26 -4.37 9.67
C GLU A 34 5.99 -4.37 8.82
N ILE A 35 4.87 -4.20 9.50
CA ILE A 35 3.56 -4.00 8.89
C ILE A 35 3.28 -2.50 8.98
N ALA A 36 3.09 -1.87 7.82
CA ALA A 36 2.81 -0.45 7.69
C ALA A 36 1.32 -0.14 7.88
N GLY A 37 0.43 -1.04 7.45
CA GLY A 37 -1.01 -0.90 7.58
C GLY A 37 -1.74 -2.21 7.29
N LYS A 38 -3.03 -2.24 7.61
CA LYS A 38 -3.92 -3.36 7.35
C LYS A 38 -5.05 -2.93 6.43
N VAL A 39 -5.46 -3.80 5.50
CA VAL A 39 -6.56 -3.57 4.57
C VAL A 39 -7.44 -4.81 4.50
N SER A 40 -8.76 -4.62 4.40
CA SER A 40 -9.69 -5.75 4.27
C SER A 40 -9.72 -6.33 2.85
N VAL A 41 -10.06 -7.61 2.72
CA VAL A 41 -10.26 -8.25 1.40
C VAL A 41 -11.34 -7.52 0.57
N ARG A 42 -12.37 -7.00 1.24
CA ARG A 42 -13.42 -6.19 0.58
C ARG A 42 -12.84 -4.95 -0.09
N ALA A 43 -12.00 -4.18 0.60
CA ALA A 43 -11.38 -2.99 0.03
C ALA A 43 -10.48 -3.34 -1.16
N VAL A 44 -9.76 -4.46 -1.11
CA VAL A 44 -8.96 -4.94 -2.24
C VAL A 44 -9.83 -5.24 -3.46
N TYR A 45 -11.00 -5.86 -3.24
CA TYR A 45 -11.94 -6.16 -4.33
C TYR A 45 -12.53 -4.88 -4.95
N GLU A 46 -12.90 -3.89 -4.13
CA GLU A 46 -13.38 -2.59 -4.60
C GLU A 46 -12.31 -1.86 -5.44
N ILE A 47 -11.05 -1.87 -5.00
CA ILE A 47 -9.92 -1.33 -5.77
C ILE A 47 -9.74 -2.09 -7.09
N ALA A 48 -9.89 -3.42 -7.08
CA ALA A 48 -9.77 -4.23 -8.27
C ALA A 48 -10.84 -3.90 -9.32
N GLN A 49 -12.08 -3.65 -8.90
CA GLN A 49 -13.14 -3.25 -9.83
C GLN A 49 -12.84 -1.94 -10.55
N VAL A 50 -12.33 -0.94 -9.81
CA VAL A 50 -11.94 0.35 -10.39
C VAL A 50 -10.74 0.17 -11.32
N LYS A 51 -9.71 -0.57 -10.89
CA LYS A 51 -8.47 -0.72 -11.64
C LYS A 51 -8.62 -1.63 -12.87
N ALA A 52 -9.56 -2.57 -12.86
CA ALA A 52 -9.84 -3.45 -14.00
C ALA A 52 -10.31 -2.68 -15.26
N GLN A 53 -10.80 -1.45 -15.10
CA GLN A 53 -11.19 -0.59 -16.21
C GLN A 53 -10.01 0.07 -16.94
N ASP A 54 -8.79 -0.08 -16.42
CA ASP A 54 -7.58 0.46 -17.04
C ASP A 54 -7.22 -0.29 -18.32
N GLU A 55 -6.67 0.41 -19.30
CA GLU A 55 -6.39 -0.15 -20.64
C GLU A 55 -5.44 -1.35 -20.57
N ALA A 56 -4.49 -1.32 -19.63
CA ALA A 56 -3.56 -2.43 -19.39
C ALA A 56 -4.27 -3.76 -19.05
N PHE A 57 -5.35 -3.71 -18.27
CA PHE A 57 -6.12 -4.90 -17.88
C PHE A 57 -7.18 -5.28 -18.91
N LYS A 58 -7.80 -4.27 -19.56
CA LYS A 58 -8.74 -4.49 -20.67
C LYS A 58 -8.08 -5.22 -21.84
N MET A 59 -6.89 -4.78 -22.28
CA MET A 59 -6.17 -5.42 -23.39
C MET A 59 -5.80 -6.88 -23.11
N GLN A 60 -5.61 -7.22 -21.83
CA GLN A 60 -5.29 -8.58 -21.40
C GLN A 60 -6.52 -9.47 -21.21
N ASN A 61 -7.75 -8.92 -21.32
CA ASN A 61 -8.99 -9.59 -20.91
C ASN A 61 -8.86 -10.23 -19.51
N ALA A 62 -8.20 -9.52 -18.59
CA ALA A 62 -7.88 -10.07 -17.28
C ALA A 62 -9.16 -10.30 -16.46
N SER A 63 -9.29 -11.50 -15.88
CA SER A 63 -10.35 -11.76 -14.91
C SER A 63 -10.16 -10.90 -13.65
N ILE A 64 -11.25 -10.59 -12.94
CA ILE A 64 -11.20 -9.81 -11.70
C ILE A 64 -10.27 -10.46 -10.66
N GLU A 65 -10.23 -11.79 -10.62
CA GLU A 65 -9.34 -12.56 -9.74
C GLU A 65 -7.86 -12.29 -10.04
N THR A 66 -7.52 -12.14 -11.32
CA THR A 66 -6.14 -11.83 -11.74
C THR A 66 -5.75 -10.43 -11.28
N VAL A 67 -6.67 -9.46 -11.41
CA VAL A 67 -6.46 -8.08 -10.94
C VAL A 67 -6.30 -8.05 -9.42
N VAL A 68 -7.15 -8.77 -8.68
CA VAL A 68 -7.05 -8.91 -7.22
C VAL A 68 -5.70 -9.51 -6.81
N LYS A 69 -5.25 -10.60 -7.43
CA LYS A 69 -3.93 -11.20 -7.16
C LYS A 69 -2.78 -10.22 -7.40
N SER A 70 -2.87 -9.41 -8.45
CA SER A 70 -1.88 -8.36 -8.74
C SER A 70 -1.84 -7.28 -7.64
N ILE A 71 -3.01 -6.85 -7.17
CA ILE A 71 -3.12 -5.87 -6.08
C ILE A 71 -2.61 -6.46 -4.75
N ILE A 72 -2.89 -7.72 -4.46
CA ILE A 72 -2.36 -8.43 -3.28
C ILE A 72 -0.83 -8.44 -3.30
N GLY A 73 -0.23 -8.72 -4.46
CA GLY A 73 1.23 -8.65 -4.62
C GLY A 73 1.79 -7.24 -4.35
N SER A 74 1.07 -6.22 -4.79
CA SER A 74 1.44 -4.81 -4.56
C SER A 74 1.27 -4.39 -3.09
N ALA A 75 0.28 -4.93 -2.37
CA ALA A 75 0.12 -4.68 -0.94
C ALA A 75 1.28 -5.28 -0.13
N ARG A 76 1.69 -6.51 -0.48
CA ARG A 76 2.83 -7.17 0.16
C ARG A 76 4.13 -6.37 0.01
N SER A 77 4.42 -5.81 -1.17
CA SER A 77 5.63 -5.01 -1.37
C SER A 77 5.63 -3.68 -0.61
N LEU A 78 4.45 -3.11 -0.34
CA LEU A 78 4.27 -1.92 0.48
C LEU A 78 4.31 -2.21 2.00
N GLY A 79 4.34 -3.48 2.40
CA GLY A 79 4.23 -3.89 3.80
C GLY A 79 2.82 -3.73 4.36
N ILE A 80 1.79 -3.82 3.51
CA ILE A 80 0.39 -3.80 3.92
C ILE A 80 -0.10 -5.24 4.05
N GLU A 81 -0.65 -5.56 5.20
CA GLU A 81 -1.25 -6.86 5.49
C GLU A 81 -2.73 -6.86 5.08
N ILE A 82 -3.17 -7.96 4.45
CA ILE A 82 -4.56 -8.13 4.01
C ILE A 82 -5.25 -9.07 4.98
N VAL A 83 -6.34 -8.60 5.56
CA VAL A 83 -7.13 -9.33 6.58
C VAL A 83 -8.54 -9.57 6.04
N ASN A 84 -9.18 -10.68 6.42
CA ASN A 84 -10.55 -10.98 5.98
C ASN A 84 -11.54 -10.01 6.61
N ASP A 85 -11.53 -9.93 7.93
CA ASP A 85 -12.39 -9.05 8.72
C ASP A 85 -11.49 -8.11 9.53
N LEU A 86 -11.80 -6.81 9.50
CA LEU A 86 -11.07 -5.80 10.25
C LEU A 86 -12.05 -5.10 11.19
N SER A 87 -11.96 -5.41 12.49
CA SER A 87 -12.73 -4.68 13.49
C SER A 87 -12.05 -3.35 13.84
N ALA A 88 -12.83 -2.36 14.25
CA ALA A 88 -12.30 -1.06 14.63
C ALA A 88 -11.38 -1.14 15.86
N GLU A 89 -11.71 -2.02 16.81
CA GLU A 89 -10.94 -2.22 18.04
C GLU A 89 -9.54 -2.78 17.74
N GLU A 90 -9.46 -3.85 16.94
CA GLU A 90 -8.17 -4.45 16.54
C GLU A 90 -7.30 -3.47 15.75
N TYR A 91 -7.92 -2.62 14.92
CA TYR A 91 -7.18 -1.62 14.18
C TYR A 91 -6.63 -0.52 15.09
N ASN A 92 -7.39 -0.09 16.10
CA ASN A 92 -6.92 0.89 17.08
C ASN A 92 -5.74 0.35 17.90
N THR A 93 -5.83 -0.89 18.39
CA THR A 93 -4.70 -1.54 19.08
C THR A 93 -3.46 -1.58 18.20
N PHE A 94 -3.62 -1.93 16.92
CA PHE A 94 -2.51 -1.93 15.96
C PHE A 94 -1.89 -0.54 15.76
N LEU A 95 -2.70 0.53 15.77
CA LEU A 95 -2.19 1.89 15.66
C LEU A 95 -1.37 2.28 16.90
N GLU A 96 -1.84 1.95 18.10
CA GLU A 96 -1.12 2.20 19.36
C GLU A 96 0.23 1.48 19.37
N GLU A 97 0.26 0.18 19.07
CA GLU A 97 1.50 -0.62 18.98
C GLU A 97 2.47 -0.05 17.93
N LYS A 98 1.93 0.41 16.79
CA LYS A 98 2.74 1.01 15.73
C LYS A 98 3.33 2.35 16.15
N GLU A 99 2.57 3.18 16.88
CA GLU A 99 3.09 4.44 17.42
C GLU A 99 4.23 4.20 18.41
N GLU A 100 4.10 3.22 19.30
CA GLU A 100 5.17 2.84 20.22
C GLU A 100 6.42 2.38 19.48
N ARG A 101 6.27 1.52 18.45
CA ARG A 101 7.38 1.08 17.61
C ARG A 101 8.05 2.26 16.89
N LEU A 102 7.26 3.18 16.35
CA LEU A 102 7.78 4.36 15.66
C LEU A 102 8.54 5.29 16.62
N ARG A 103 8.03 5.47 17.87
CA ARG A 103 8.74 6.26 18.90
C ARG A 103 10.06 5.61 19.28
N ALA A 104 10.10 4.29 19.44
CA ALA A 104 11.33 3.56 19.72
C ALA A 104 12.35 3.66 18.56
N GLU A 105 11.88 3.54 17.31
CA GLU A 105 12.72 3.72 16.12
C GLU A 105 13.23 5.15 15.96
N ALA A 106 12.41 6.16 16.28
CA ALA A 106 12.81 7.57 16.26
C ALA A 106 13.89 7.86 17.32
N ALA A 107 13.73 7.37 18.55
CA ALA A 107 14.73 7.50 19.60
C ALA A 107 16.06 6.84 19.20
N ALA A 108 16.00 5.62 18.64
CA ALA A 108 17.19 4.93 18.14
C ALA A 108 17.84 5.63 16.94
N ALA A 109 17.03 6.25 16.06
CA ALA A 109 17.54 7.03 14.93
C ALA A 109 18.26 8.30 15.40
N ASP A 110 17.71 9.02 16.38
CA ASP A 110 18.34 10.20 16.98
C ASP A 110 19.68 9.84 17.65
N GLU A 111 19.73 8.71 18.37
CA GLU A 111 20.98 8.18 18.93
C GLU A 111 22.00 7.87 17.82
N ALA A 112 21.60 7.17 16.75
CA ALA A 112 22.50 6.83 15.65
C ALA A 112 23.05 8.06 14.90
N VAL A 113 22.25 9.13 14.77
CA VAL A 113 22.68 10.39 14.16
C VAL A 113 23.70 11.12 15.03
N SER A 114 23.55 11.07 16.36
CA SER A 114 24.52 11.67 17.30
C SER A 114 25.89 10.98 17.28
N VAL A 115 25.92 9.67 17.08
CA VAL A 115 27.15 8.86 17.01
C VAL A 115 27.92 9.10 15.71
N LYS A 116 27.25 9.28 14.56
CA LYS A 116 27.90 9.57 13.26
C LYS A 116 28.49 10.98 13.14
N LYS A 117 28.12 11.90 14.04
CA LYS A 117 28.64 13.28 14.08
C LYS A 117 29.86 13.46 14.99
N LYS A 118 30.23 12.42 15.76
CA LYS A 118 31.48 12.33 16.52
C LYS A 118 32.53 11.60 15.71
#